data_AF-A0A939ALB8-F1
#
_entry.id   AF-A0A939ALB8-F1
#
_cell.length_a   1.000
_cell.length_b   1.000
_cell.length_c   1.000
_cell.angle_alpha   90.00
_cell.angle_beta   90.00
_cell.angle_gamma   90.00
#
_symmetry.space_group_name_H-M   'P 1'
#
loop_
_entity.id
_entity.type
_entity.pdbx_description
1 polymer ?
#
loop_
_entity_poly.entity_id
_entity_poly.type
_entity_poly.pdbx_seq_one_letter_code
_entity_poly.pdbx_strand_id
1 'polypeptide(L)'
;MTSEILIPTNGFKGTWPSIEYGAWLANTLHAKITLLGVNEKPSPGDIDEPHHPLEEVFEYATGVFQQNGAEYRLEVQNGGAEEVIPRRANQADVIVVLGKFGRPTLRHLISGRSIRQFIEEIKQPILYVPQLKLPLKRIMICIGGLGYEVAAEDLAVQIAAACNAEITLLNVVPPIDFDYPTARALRENWQHPEMTDTPIGQSLRNALEIAKAAGLNASVRGRQGNVVEEILAETQEGKYDLLCMGSSYSVHSLRQMYSPNVTAEIIGNMDHPVLTARYETK
;
A
#
# COMPACT_ATOMS: atom_id res chain seq x y z
N MET A 1 -2.41 -2.06 17.85
CA MET A 1 -2.92 -0.86 17.18
C MET A 1 -1.74 0.07 17.01
N THR A 2 -1.37 0.33 15.77
CA THR A 2 -0.22 1.17 15.46
C THR A 2 -0.51 2.60 15.91
N SER A 3 0.38 3.17 16.71
CA SER A 3 0.16 4.47 17.37
C SER A 3 0.74 5.66 16.60
N GLU A 4 1.44 5.41 15.50
CA GLU A 4 2.19 6.44 14.77
C GLU A 4 2.11 6.25 13.25
N ILE A 5 1.86 7.36 12.55
CA ILE A 5 1.93 7.49 11.10
C ILE A 5 3.25 8.17 10.75
N LEU A 6 4.13 7.48 10.03
CA LEU A 6 5.41 8.04 9.58
C LEU A 6 5.26 8.55 8.14
N ILE A 7 5.43 9.85 7.94
CA ILE A 7 5.35 10.51 6.63
C ILE A 7 6.74 11.02 6.25
N PRO A 8 7.51 10.29 5.42
CA PRO A 8 8.81 10.76 4.96
C PRO A 8 8.71 11.69 3.75
N THR A 9 9.65 12.64 3.65
CA THR A 9 9.82 13.54 2.51
C THR A 9 11.28 13.89 2.29
N ASN A 10 11.68 14.10 1.03
CA ASN A 10 12.96 14.70 0.66
C ASN A 10 12.81 16.15 0.16
N GLY A 11 11.69 16.80 0.48
CA GLY A 11 11.38 18.17 0.03
C GLY A 11 10.68 18.23 -1.33
N PHE A 12 10.54 17.11 -2.03
CA PHE A 12 9.81 17.08 -3.29
C PHE A 12 8.30 17.28 -3.09
N LYS A 13 7.70 18.20 -3.85
CA LYS A 13 6.26 18.55 -3.74
C LYS A 13 5.31 17.40 -4.06
N GLY A 14 5.77 16.35 -4.76
CA GLY A 14 5.01 15.12 -4.94
C GLY A 14 4.71 14.34 -3.64
N THR A 15 5.23 14.80 -2.50
CA THR A 15 4.88 14.33 -1.15
C THR A 15 3.55 14.91 -0.65
N TRP A 16 3.02 16.00 -1.21
CA TRP A 16 1.78 16.61 -0.69
C TRP A 16 0.60 15.65 -0.56
N PRO A 17 0.30 14.77 -1.55
CA PRO A 17 -0.77 13.78 -1.41
C PRO A 17 -0.59 12.86 -0.20
N SER A 18 0.64 12.41 0.10
CA SER A 18 0.90 11.52 1.25
C SER A 18 0.84 12.26 2.59
N ILE A 19 1.13 13.57 2.61
CA ILE A 19 0.95 14.42 3.79
C ILE A 19 -0.54 14.58 4.10
N GLU A 20 -1.35 14.96 3.10
CA GLU A 20 -2.79 15.12 3.26
C GLU A 20 -3.47 13.81 3.66
N TYR A 21 -3.16 12.73 2.94
CA TYR A 21 -3.72 11.41 3.22
C TYR A 21 -3.24 10.86 4.58
N GLY A 22 -1.96 11.06 4.92
CA GLY A 22 -1.40 10.65 6.21
C GLY A 22 -2.03 11.40 7.38
N ALA A 23 -2.34 12.70 7.22
CA ALA A 23 -3.07 13.48 8.21
C ALA A 23 -4.49 12.96 8.43
N TRP A 24 -5.21 12.68 7.34
CA TRP A 24 -6.53 12.06 7.38
C TRP A 24 -6.49 10.68 8.07
N LEU A 25 -5.51 9.85 7.71
CA LEU A 25 -5.35 8.50 8.28
C LEU A 25 -5.03 8.55 9.78
N ALA A 26 -4.14 9.47 10.19
CA ALA A 26 -3.80 9.67 11.59
C ALA A 26 -5.02 10.04 12.42
N ASN A 27 -5.86 10.96 11.94
CA ASN A 27 -7.12 11.30 12.61
C ASN A 27 -8.09 10.11 12.66
N THR A 28 -8.20 9.36 11.55
CA THR A 28 -9.07 8.19 11.42
C THR A 28 -8.70 7.07 12.39
N LEU A 29 -7.39 6.87 12.62
CA LEU A 29 -6.86 5.83 13.51
C LEU A 29 -6.48 6.33 14.91
N HIS A 30 -6.72 7.61 15.21
CA HIS A 30 -6.27 8.27 16.44
C HIS A 30 -4.76 8.09 16.72
N ALA A 31 -3.95 8.15 15.66
CA ALA A 31 -2.50 7.99 15.69
C ALA A 31 -1.78 9.34 15.65
N LYS A 32 -0.55 9.37 16.18
CA LYS A 32 0.33 10.55 16.09
C LYS A 32 1.04 10.57 14.74
N ILE A 33 1.42 11.74 14.26
CA ILE A 33 2.18 11.89 13.01
C ILE A 33 3.65 12.15 13.33
N THR A 34 4.56 11.47 12.65
CA THR A 34 5.96 11.91 12.52
C THR A 34 6.21 12.29 11.07
N LEU A 35 6.50 13.56 10.81
CA LEU A 35 7.01 14.00 9.51
C LEU A 35 8.54 13.89 9.52
N LEU A 36 9.08 13.01 8.67
CA LEU A 36 10.52 12.78 8.54
C LEU A 36 11.06 13.47 7.29
N GLY A 37 11.77 14.57 7.47
CA GLY A 37 12.57 15.20 6.42
C GLY A 37 13.90 14.48 6.23
N VAL A 38 14.18 14.03 5.01
CA VAL A 38 15.48 13.50 4.62
C VAL A 38 16.23 14.57 3.86
N ASN A 39 17.29 15.08 4.48
CA ASN A 39 18.21 16.01 3.86
C ASN A 39 19.25 15.22 3.06
N GLU A 40 18.97 15.02 1.78
CA GLU A 40 19.86 14.34 0.84
C GLU A 40 21.01 15.28 0.44
N LYS A 41 22.25 14.79 0.45
CA LYS A 41 23.38 15.57 -0.08
C LYS A 41 23.33 15.55 -1.60
N PRO A 42 23.58 16.67 -2.30
CA PRO A 42 23.71 16.67 -3.74
C PRO A 42 24.80 15.69 -4.15
N SER A 43 24.51 14.80 -5.10
CA SER A 43 25.53 13.93 -5.67
C SER A 43 26.41 14.75 -6.63
N PRO A 44 27.69 14.38 -6.82
CA PRO A 44 28.58 15.10 -7.74
C PRO A 44 28.10 15.16 -9.22
N GLY A 45 27.07 14.40 -9.59
CA GLY A 45 26.45 14.39 -10.92
C GLY A 45 25.22 15.29 -11.06
N ASP A 46 24.77 15.94 -9.99
CA ASP A 46 23.45 16.59 -9.88
C ASP A 46 23.52 18.10 -10.18
N ILE A 47 24.46 18.51 -11.06
CA ILE A 47 24.88 19.91 -11.25
C ILE A 47 23.72 20.81 -11.75
N ASP A 48 22.72 20.22 -12.41
CA ASP A 48 21.52 20.91 -12.93
C ASP A 48 20.23 20.59 -12.12
N GLU A 49 20.34 19.99 -10.93
CA GLU A 49 19.15 19.52 -10.19
C GLU A 49 18.50 20.63 -9.34
N PRO A 50 17.15 20.72 -9.36
CA PRO A 50 16.45 21.61 -8.45
C PRO A 50 16.63 21.10 -7.02
N HIS A 51 17.37 21.86 -6.20
CA HIS A 51 17.39 21.66 -4.76
C HIS A 51 15.95 21.72 -4.23
N HIS A 52 15.53 20.70 -3.50
CA HIS A 52 14.21 20.61 -2.89
C HIS A 52 14.29 20.97 -1.41
N PRO A 53 14.19 22.26 -1.03
CA PRO A 53 14.22 22.66 0.37
C PRO A 53 13.10 21.97 1.16
N LEU A 54 13.45 21.44 2.34
CA LEU A 54 12.48 20.80 3.22
C LEU A 54 11.46 21.81 3.78
N GLU A 55 11.86 23.09 3.87
CA GLU A 55 11.12 24.18 4.50
C GLU A 55 9.71 24.33 3.92
N GLU A 56 9.57 24.35 2.59
CA GLU A 56 8.27 24.52 1.94
C GLU A 56 7.32 23.35 2.25
N VAL A 57 7.85 22.12 2.23
CA VAL A 57 7.05 20.92 2.53
C VAL A 57 6.68 20.85 4.01
N PHE A 58 7.59 21.25 4.90
CA PHE A 58 7.33 21.30 6.34
C PHE A 58 6.30 22.37 6.69
N GLU A 59 6.40 23.57 6.11
CA GLU A 59 5.42 24.64 6.30
C GLU A 59 4.02 24.17 5.84
N TYR A 60 3.94 23.61 4.64
CA TYR A 60 2.70 23.03 4.13
C TYR A 60 2.14 21.93 5.05
N ALA A 61 2.98 20.95 5.42
CA ALA A 61 2.57 19.82 6.23
C ALA A 61 2.08 20.22 7.62
N THR A 62 2.78 21.14 8.29
CA THR A 62 2.35 21.66 9.60
C THR A 62 1.02 22.38 9.51
N GLY A 63 0.78 23.15 8.44
CA GLY A 63 -0.53 23.76 8.17
C GLY A 63 -1.65 22.71 8.04
N VAL A 64 -1.41 21.64 7.26
CA VAL A 64 -2.36 20.53 7.11
C VAL A 64 -2.61 19.81 8.44
N PHE A 65 -1.57 19.50 9.21
CA PHE A 65 -1.70 18.78 10.48
C PHE A 65 -2.47 19.60 11.52
N GLN A 66 -2.22 20.91 11.60
CA GLN A 66 -2.95 21.83 12.48
C GLN A 66 -4.42 21.94 12.10
N GLN A 67 -4.73 22.08 10.81
CA GLN A 67 -6.11 22.15 10.32
C GLN A 67 -6.90 20.86 10.62
N ASN A 68 -6.22 19.71 10.63
CA ASN A 68 -6.82 18.42 10.97
C ASN A 68 -6.80 18.11 12.48
N GLY A 69 -6.23 18.98 13.32
CA GLY A 69 -6.13 18.77 14.76
C GLY A 69 -5.23 17.58 15.16
N ALA A 70 -4.32 17.16 14.29
CA ALA A 70 -3.47 16.00 14.51
C ALA A 70 -2.33 16.32 15.49
N GLU A 71 -2.01 15.37 16.39
CA GLU A 71 -0.77 15.43 17.18
C GLU A 71 0.40 15.05 16.27
N TYR A 72 1.40 15.92 16.13
CA TYR A 72 2.53 15.66 15.24
C TYR A 72 3.90 16.05 15.83
N ARG A 73 4.94 15.39 15.32
CA ARG A 73 6.35 15.68 15.57
C ARG A 73 7.08 15.82 14.23
N LEU A 74 8.08 16.69 14.21
CA LEU A 74 8.97 16.92 13.08
C LEU A 74 10.34 16.32 13.37
N GLU A 75 10.87 15.54 12.43
CA GLU A 75 12.21 14.96 12.49
C GLU A 75 12.97 15.30 11.20
N VAL A 76 14.28 15.59 11.29
CA VAL A 76 15.15 15.77 10.13
C VAL A 76 16.36 14.87 10.28
N GLN A 77 16.68 14.09 9.24
CA GLN A 77 17.87 13.24 9.19
C GLN A 77 18.66 13.48 7.92
N ASN A 78 19.99 13.44 8.02
CA ASN A 78 20.88 13.53 6.86
C ASN A 78 21.17 12.14 6.31
N GLY A 79 21.20 12.00 4.99
CA GLY A 79 21.51 10.74 4.31
C GLY A 79 20.66 10.54 3.06
N GLY A 80 20.79 9.39 2.38
CA GLY A 80 19.92 9.04 1.26
C GLY A 80 18.55 8.56 1.76
N ALA A 81 17.47 8.95 1.08
CA ALA A 81 16.11 8.55 1.45
C ALA A 81 15.93 7.03 1.55
N GLU A 82 16.58 6.28 0.65
CA GLU A 82 16.58 4.82 0.60
C GLU A 82 17.25 4.17 1.82
N GLU A 83 18.13 4.86 2.55
CA GLU A 83 18.75 4.33 3.78
C GLU A 83 18.01 4.83 5.03
N VAL A 84 17.70 6.12 5.06
CA VAL A 84 17.16 6.80 6.23
C VAL A 84 15.74 6.34 6.54
N ILE A 85 14.88 6.23 5.51
CA ILE A 85 13.46 5.91 5.70
C ILE A 85 13.28 4.49 6.22
N PRO A 86 13.86 3.43 5.60
CA PRO A 86 13.71 2.09 6.13
C PRO A 86 14.31 1.92 7.52
N ARG A 87 15.48 2.53 7.78
CA ARG A 87 16.10 2.51 9.11
C ARG A 87 15.16 3.08 10.18
N ARG A 88 14.54 4.25 9.93
CA ARG A 88 13.62 4.89 10.88
C ARG A 88 12.28 4.15 10.99
N ALA A 89 11.75 3.65 9.88
CA ALA A 89 10.50 2.90 9.87
C ALA A 89 10.61 1.60 10.68
N ASN A 90 11.72 0.88 10.57
CA ASN A 90 11.92 -0.41 11.24
C ASN A 90 12.25 -0.31 12.74
N GLN A 91 12.36 0.90 13.30
CA GLN A 91 12.65 1.14 14.71
C GLN A 91 11.41 1.24 15.60
N ALA A 92 10.21 1.35 15.01
CA ALA A 92 8.96 1.54 15.73
C ALA A 92 7.80 0.83 15.03
N ASP A 93 6.70 0.62 15.75
CA ASP A 93 5.42 0.21 15.18
C ASP A 93 4.77 1.45 14.56
N VAL A 94 4.88 1.58 13.23
CA VAL A 94 4.39 2.72 12.45
C VAL A 94 3.67 2.26 11.18
N ILE A 95 2.75 3.05 10.66
CA ILE A 95 2.31 2.92 9.25
C ILE A 95 3.09 3.96 8.47
N VAL A 96 3.83 3.53 7.44
CA VAL A 96 4.62 4.44 6.61
C VAL A 96 3.78 4.94 5.43
N VAL A 97 3.55 6.24 5.35
CA VAL A 97 2.75 6.84 4.26
C VAL A 97 3.68 7.52 3.27
N LEU A 98 3.91 6.87 2.12
CA LEU A 98 4.88 7.29 1.11
C LEU A 98 4.19 8.04 -0.03
N GLY A 99 4.75 9.18 -0.43
CA GLY A 99 4.35 9.91 -1.64
C GLY A 99 5.26 9.59 -2.83
N LYS A 100 5.12 10.37 -3.90
CA LYS A 100 6.12 10.38 -4.97
C LYS A 100 7.39 11.02 -4.41
N PHE A 101 8.54 10.35 -4.54
CA PHE A 101 9.84 10.96 -4.28
C PHE A 101 10.39 11.55 -5.58
N GLY A 102 10.78 12.82 -5.53
CA GLY A 102 11.45 13.48 -6.65
C GLY A 102 12.84 12.89 -6.76
N ARG A 103 13.10 12.16 -7.85
CA ARG A 103 14.43 11.67 -8.20
C ARG A 103 14.68 11.92 -9.68
N PRO A 104 15.95 12.12 -10.07
CA PRO A 104 16.26 12.57 -11.40
C PRO A 104 15.75 11.63 -12.49
N THR A 105 15.47 12.28 -13.61
CA THR A 105 15.57 11.76 -14.97
C THR A 105 16.92 11.01 -15.15
N LEU A 106 17.33 10.35 -16.21
CA LEU A 106 18.58 9.52 -16.26
C LEU A 106 18.76 8.32 -15.29
N ARG A 107 18.15 8.24 -14.09
CA ARG A 107 17.78 6.94 -13.46
C ARG A 107 16.46 6.38 -14.01
N HIS A 108 15.94 7.07 -15.03
CA HIS A 108 14.89 6.67 -15.96
C HIS A 108 14.94 5.18 -16.27
N LEU A 109 13.97 4.46 -15.73
CA LEU A 109 13.07 3.69 -16.59
C LEU A 109 11.84 3.16 -15.85
N ILE A 110 11.73 3.30 -14.53
CA ILE A 110 10.50 2.88 -13.84
C ILE A 110 10.29 3.74 -12.59
N SER A 111 9.19 4.49 -12.53
CA SER A 111 8.62 5.11 -11.31
C SER A 111 8.41 4.11 -10.15
N GLY A 112 8.66 2.82 -10.39
CA GLY A 112 8.58 1.70 -9.46
C GLY A 112 9.91 1.27 -8.81
N ARG A 113 11.10 1.76 -9.19
CA ARG A 113 12.37 1.24 -8.62
C ARG A 113 12.64 1.67 -7.17
N SER A 114 12.41 2.94 -6.81
CA SER A 114 12.64 3.38 -5.41
C SER A 114 11.57 2.85 -4.46
N ILE A 115 10.31 2.76 -4.90
CA ILE A 115 9.25 2.13 -4.08
C ILE A 115 9.47 0.63 -3.92
N ARG A 116 10.04 -0.08 -4.91
CA ARG A 116 10.48 -1.48 -4.75
C ARG A 116 11.45 -1.64 -3.59
N GLN A 117 12.46 -0.77 -3.51
CA GLN A 117 13.43 -0.81 -2.42
C GLN A 117 12.75 -0.52 -1.07
N PHE A 118 11.84 0.45 -1.00
CA PHE A 118 11.08 0.69 0.23
C PHE A 118 10.21 -0.51 0.63
N ILE A 119 9.49 -1.13 -0.32
CA ILE A 119 8.69 -2.35 -0.07
C ILE A 119 9.59 -3.50 0.41
N GLU A 120 10.83 -3.57 -0.08
CA GLU A 120 11.84 -4.57 0.29
C GLU A 120 12.48 -4.37 1.65
N GLU A 121 12.72 -3.13 2.06
CA GLU A 121 13.47 -2.82 3.28
C GLU A 121 12.57 -2.44 4.46
N ILE A 122 11.39 -1.88 4.22
CA ILE A 122 10.43 -1.50 5.28
C ILE A 122 9.58 -2.71 5.69
N LYS A 123 9.74 -3.15 6.93
CA LYS A 123 8.97 -4.26 7.53
C LYS A 123 7.55 -3.87 7.92
N GLN A 124 7.36 -2.59 8.22
CA GLN A 124 6.09 -2.02 8.64
C GLN A 124 5.08 -1.91 7.48
N PRO A 125 3.77 -1.77 7.75
CA PRO A 125 2.79 -1.45 6.71
C PRO A 125 3.15 -0.17 5.96
N ILE A 126 3.00 -0.21 4.63
CA ILE A 126 3.25 0.90 3.72
C ILE A 126 1.94 1.28 3.04
N LEU A 127 1.60 2.56 3.12
CA LEU A 127 0.55 3.17 2.32
C LEU A 127 1.21 4.12 1.30
N TYR A 128 1.27 3.70 0.04
CA TYR A 128 1.76 4.53 -1.05
C TYR A 128 0.63 5.40 -1.61
N VAL A 129 0.83 6.71 -1.67
CA VAL A 129 -0.17 7.72 -2.05
C VAL A 129 0.40 8.61 -3.17
N PRO A 130 0.33 8.17 -4.43
CA PRO A 130 0.83 8.94 -5.57
C PRO A 130 -0.09 10.12 -5.94
N GLN A 131 -1.38 10.02 -5.62
CA GLN A 131 -2.40 11.05 -5.78
C GLN A 131 -3.40 10.96 -4.62
N LEU A 132 -4.01 12.10 -4.29
CA LEU A 132 -4.99 12.18 -3.22
C LEU A 132 -6.33 11.63 -3.71
N LYS A 133 -6.84 10.59 -3.04
CA LYS A 133 -8.17 10.02 -3.27
C LYS A 133 -8.96 9.94 -1.97
N LEU A 134 -9.55 11.07 -1.59
CA LEU A 134 -10.45 11.20 -0.46
C LEU A 134 -11.74 11.90 -0.91
N PRO A 135 -12.90 11.66 -0.27
CA PRO A 135 -13.11 10.75 0.87
C PRO A 135 -13.02 9.26 0.48
N LEU A 136 -12.51 8.43 1.39
CA LEU A 136 -12.39 6.98 1.18
C LEU A 136 -13.76 6.29 1.33
N LYS A 137 -14.33 5.84 0.21
CA LYS A 137 -15.65 5.19 0.16
C LYS A 137 -15.59 3.74 -0.31
N ARG A 138 -14.62 3.38 -1.14
CA ARG A 138 -14.52 2.04 -1.73
C ARG A 138 -13.10 1.51 -1.67
N ILE A 139 -12.93 0.38 -0.99
CA ILE A 139 -11.65 -0.31 -0.83
C ILE A 139 -11.71 -1.63 -1.58
N MET A 140 -10.71 -1.88 -2.42
CA MET A 140 -10.50 -3.20 -3.03
C MET A 140 -9.39 -3.93 -2.27
N ILE A 141 -9.63 -5.17 -1.85
CA ILE A 141 -8.65 -6.03 -1.19
C ILE A 141 -8.35 -7.22 -2.09
N CYS A 142 -7.09 -7.38 -2.51
CA CYS A 142 -6.66 -8.51 -3.33
C CYS A 142 -6.35 -9.73 -2.44
N ILE A 143 -7.06 -10.83 -2.64
CA ILE A 143 -6.89 -12.09 -1.90
C ILE A 143 -6.21 -13.12 -2.80
N GLY A 144 -5.04 -13.59 -2.37
CA GLY A 144 -4.22 -14.59 -3.07
C GLY A 144 -4.34 -16.01 -2.53
N GLY A 145 -5.00 -16.19 -1.37
CA GLY A 145 -5.26 -17.51 -0.77
C GLY A 145 -4.04 -18.16 -0.10
N LEU A 146 -2.95 -17.42 0.05
CA LEU A 146 -1.74 -17.87 0.77
C LEU A 146 -1.63 -17.23 2.16
N GLY A 147 -2.57 -16.36 2.54
CA GLY A 147 -2.61 -15.72 3.86
C GLY A 147 -1.64 -14.57 4.04
N TYR A 148 -0.92 -14.16 2.98
CA TYR A 148 0.02 -13.02 3.03
C TYR A 148 -0.69 -11.66 3.06
N GLU A 149 -1.95 -11.65 2.68
CA GLU A 149 -2.84 -10.51 2.67
C GLU A 149 -3.39 -10.17 4.06
N VAL A 150 -3.38 -11.10 5.02
CA VAL A 150 -4.14 -10.97 6.29
C VAL A 150 -3.78 -9.70 7.06
N ALA A 151 -2.49 -9.37 7.17
CA ALA A 151 -2.07 -8.15 7.87
C ALA A 151 -2.57 -6.87 7.17
N ALA A 152 -2.62 -6.88 5.84
CA ALA A 152 -3.08 -5.75 5.04
C ALA A 152 -4.62 -5.69 5.04
N GLU A 153 -5.28 -6.84 5.00
CA GLU A 153 -6.73 -7.01 5.12
C GLU A 153 -7.23 -6.48 6.46
N ASP A 154 -6.64 -6.89 7.59
CA ASP A 154 -7.02 -6.45 8.92
C ASP A 154 -6.95 -4.92 9.06
N LEU A 155 -5.90 -4.31 8.50
CA LEU A 155 -5.74 -2.86 8.50
C LEU A 155 -6.75 -2.18 7.57
N ALA A 156 -7.01 -2.76 6.39
CA ALA A 156 -8.02 -2.25 5.46
C ALA A 156 -9.43 -2.31 6.05
N VAL A 157 -9.78 -3.37 6.77
CA VAL A 157 -11.07 -3.51 7.48
C VAL A 157 -11.19 -2.48 8.60
N GLN A 158 -10.12 -2.24 9.38
CA GLN A 158 -10.12 -1.18 10.41
C GLN A 158 -10.35 0.20 9.80
N ILE A 159 -9.65 0.52 8.72
CA ILE A 159 -9.81 1.78 7.99
C ILE A 159 -11.24 1.89 7.44
N ALA A 160 -11.76 0.84 6.81
CA ALA A 160 -13.10 0.80 6.26
C ALA A 160 -14.17 1.03 7.33
N ALA A 161 -14.05 0.40 8.50
CA ALA A 161 -14.96 0.56 9.62
C ALA A 161 -14.99 2.00 10.13
N ALA A 162 -13.83 2.64 10.21
CA ALA A 162 -13.71 4.02 10.68
C ALA A 162 -14.33 5.04 9.70
N CYS A 163 -14.34 4.77 8.39
CA CYS A 163 -14.92 5.68 7.38
C CYS A 163 -16.21 5.17 6.73
N ASN A 164 -16.76 4.04 7.18
CA ASN A 164 -17.91 3.36 6.57
C ASN A 164 -17.75 3.12 5.06
N ALA A 165 -16.57 2.64 4.65
CA ALA A 165 -16.28 2.31 3.25
C ALA A 165 -16.77 0.90 2.88
N GLU A 166 -17.18 0.73 1.62
CA GLU A 166 -17.51 -0.57 1.05
C GLU A 166 -16.23 -1.34 0.71
N ILE A 167 -16.25 -2.65 0.96
CA ILE A 167 -15.14 -3.56 0.63
C ILE A 167 -15.51 -4.41 -0.58
N THR A 168 -14.58 -4.50 -1.53
CA THR A 168 -14.61 -5.50 -2.60
C THR A 168 -13.41 -6.40 -2.48
N LEU A 169 -13.64 -7.70 -2.29
CA LEU A 169 -12.61 -8.72 -2.23
C LEU A 169 -12.36 -9.24 -3.65
N LEU A 170 -11.20 -8.93 -4.22
CA LEU A 170 -10.82 -9.35 -5.56
C LEU A 170 -9.98 -10.63 -5.49
N ASN A 171 -10.37 -11.63 -6.28
CA ASN A 171 -9.54 -12.79 -6.59
C ASN A 171 -9.37 -12.90 -8.11
N VAL A 172 -8.12 -12.99 -8.57
CA VAL A 172 -7.81 -13.24 -9.99
C VAL A 172 -7.33 -14.68 -10.15
N VAL A 173 -8.03 -15.45 -10.98
CA VAL A 173 -7.64 -16.81 -11.35
C VAL A 173 -6.68 -16.74 -12.54
N PRO A 174 -5.37 -17.05 -12.37
CA PRO A 174 -4.41 -17.02 -13.47
C PRO A 174 -4.71 -18.14 -14.49
N PRO A 175 -4.19 -18.05 -15.73
CA PRO A 175 -4.17 -19.19 -16.63
C PRO A 175 -3.39 -20.34 -15.98
N ILE A 176 -4.04 -21.49 -15.76
CA ILE A 176 -3.43 -22.66 -15.12
C ILE A 176 -3.20 -23.74 -16.17
N ASP A 177 -1.93 -23.94 -16.55
CA ASP A 177 -1.54 -24.99 -17.52
C ASP A 177 -1.66 -26.41 -16.93
N PHE A 178 -1.62 -26.51 -15.60
CA PHE A 178 -1.71 -27.78 -14.89
C PHE A 178 -3.15 -28.11 -14.48
N ASP A 179 -3.53 -29.38 -14.64
CA ASP A 179 -4.85 -29.87 -14.33
C ASP A 179 -4.85 -30.63 -13.00
N TYR A 180 -5.16 -29.93 -11.91
CA TYR A 180 -5.34 -30.50 -10.58
C TYR A 180 -6.69 -30.08 -9.99
N PRO A 181 -7.29 -30.86 -9.07
CA PRO A 181 -8.68 -30.68 -8.66
C PRO A 181 -9.02 -29.27 -8.14
N THR A 182 -8.15 -28.67 -7.33
CA THR A 182 -8.39 -27.32 -6.78
C THR A 182 -8.30 -26.23 -7.84
N ALA A 183 -7.36 -26.34 -8.80
CA ALA A 183 -7.30 -25.44 -9.96
C ALA A 183 -8.53 -25.56 -10.85
N ARG A 184 -9.04 -26.77 -11.07
CA ARG A 184 -10.26 -26.99 -11.84
C ARG A 184 -11.46 -26.34 -11.16
N ALA A 185 -11.65 -26.59 -9.87
CA ALA A 185 -12.75 -26.02 -9.10
C ALA A 185 -12.76 -24.49 -9.16
N LEU A 186 -11.59 -23.86 -9.01
CA LEU A 186 -11.45 -22.41 -9.08
C LEU A 186 -11.68 -21.87 -10.50
N ARG A 187 -11.19 -22.57 -11.54
CA ARG A 187 -11.37 -22.19 -12.95
C ARG A 187 -12.81 -22.31 -13.40
N GLU A 188 -13.54 -23.32 -12.94
CA GLU A 188 -14.97 -23.52 -13.27
C GLU A 188 -15.88 -22.54 -12.55
N ASN A 189 -15.44 -22.02 -11.38
CA ASN A 189 -16.22 -21.11 -10.53
C ASN A 189 -15.53 -19.76 -10.33
N TRP A 190 -14.77 -19.29 -11.34
CA TRP A 190 -13.95 -18.09 -11.21
C TRP A 190 -14.75 -16.82 -10.90
N GLN A 191 -16.04 -16.78 -11.23
CA GLN A 191 -16.96 -15.66 -10.94
C GLN A 191 -17.39 -15.61 -9.47
N HIS A 192 -17.43 -16.78 -8.81
CA HIS A 192 -17.84 -16.95 -7.42
C HIS A 192 -16.83 -17.84 -6.67
N PRO A 193 -15.54 -17.43 -6.60
CA PRO A 193 -14.48 -18.25 -6.02
C PRO A 193 -14.71 -18.57 -4.54
N GLU A 194 -15.45 -17.70 -3.83
CA GLU A 194 -15.91 -17.87 -2.45
C GLU A 194 -16.87 -19.04 -2.26
N MET A 195 -17.48 -19.57 -3.32
CA MET A 195 -18.36 -20.73 -3.27
C MET A 195 -17.62 -22.06 -3.39
N THR A 196 -16.31 -22.01 -3.67
CA THR A 196 -15.49 -23.23 -3.86
C THR A 196 -14.96 -23.78 -2.54
N ASP A 197 -14.79 -25.10 -2.44
CA ASP A 197 -14.04 -25.72 -1.34
C ASP A 197 -12.53 -25.75 -1.66
N THR A 198 -11.95 -24.57 -1.82
CA THR A 198 -10.52 -24.36 -2.04
C THR A 198 -9.96 -23.44 -0.94
N PRO A 199 -8.63 -23.43 -0.70
CA PRO A 199 -8.03 -22.47 0.23
C PRO A 199 -8.39 -21.02 -0.09
N ILE A 200 -8.43 -20.64 -1.37
CA ILE A 200 -8.86 -19.31 -1.83
C ILE A 200 -10.33 -19.06 -1.45
N GLY A 201 -11.22 -20.01 -1.71
CA GLY A 201 -12.63 -19.89 -1.34
C GLY A 201 -12.83 -19.75 0.17
N GLN A 202 -12.05 -20.48 0.97
CA GLN A 202 -12.05 -20.37 2.43
C GLN A 202 -11.55 -18.99 2.89
N SER A 203 -10.44 -18.47 2.35
CA SER A 203 -9.95 -17.12 2.65
C SER A 203 -10.98 -16.04 2.31
N LEU A 204 -11.62 -16.11 1.13
CA LEU A 204 -12.65 -15.16 0.72
C LEU A 204 -13.87 -15.17 1.65
N ARG A 205 -14.33 -16.36 2.07
CA ARG A 205 -15.44 -16.48 3.02
C ARG A 205 -15.05 -15.89 4.37
N ASN A 206 -13.85 -16.18 4.87
CA ASN A 206 -13.38 -15.63 6.14
C ASN A 206 -13.32 -14.09 6.08
N ALA A 207 -12.75 -13.53 5.02
CA ALA A 207 -12.67 -12.09 4.81
C ALA A 207 -14.07 -11.42 4.72
N LEU A 208 -15.03 -12.06 4.04
CA LEU A 208 -16.42 -11.62 4.02
C LEU A 208 -17.03 -11.58 5.42
N GLU A 209 -16.83 -12.64 6.22
CA GLU A 209 -17.36 -12.72 7.58
C GLU A 209 -16.72 -11.69 8.51
N ILE A 210 -15.40 -11.47 8.39
CA ILE A 210 -14.69 -10.41 9.15
C ILE A 210 -15.27 -9.03 8.82
N ALA A 211 -15.44 -8.71 7.53
CA ALA A 211 -16.00 -7.44 7.12
C ALA A 211 -17.46 -7.25 7.58
N LYS A 212 -18.30 -8.28 7.46
CA LYS A 212 -19.69 -8.24 7.96
C LYS A 212 -19.75 -8.08 9.48
N ALA A 213 -18.88 -8.78 10.22
CA ALA A 213 -18.80 -8.65 11.67
C ALA A 213 -18.39 -7.23 12.10
N ALA A 214 -17.61 -6.54 11.27
CA ALA A 214 -17.29 -5.11 11.44
C ALA A 214 -18.42 -4.17 10.97
N GLY A 215 -19.58 -4.68 10.53
CA GLY A 215 -20.72 -3.88 10.08
C GLY A 215 -20.58 -3.31 8.67
N LEU A 216 -19.65 -3.83 7.87
CA LEU A 216 -19.32 -3.30 6.54
C LEU A 216 -20.12 -4.00 5.43
N ASN A 217 -20.41 -3.24 4.37
CA ASN A 217 -20.86 -3.82 3.10
C ASN A 217 -19.65 -4.41 2.37
N ALA A 218 -19.63 -5.73 2.20
CA ALA A 218 -18.55 -6.45 1.54
C ALA A 218 -19.07 -7.41 0.47
N SER A 219 -18.38 -7.46 -0.67
CA SER A 219 -18.70 -8.35 -1.79
C SER A 219 -17.44 -8.97 -2.39
N VAL A 220 -17.60 -10.09 -3.11
CA VAL A 220 -16.51 -10.76 -3.82
C VAL A 220 -16.60 -10.46 -5.31
N ARG A 221 -15.44 -10.17 -5.91
CA ARG A 221 -15.26 -10.05 -7.35
C ARG A 221 -14.26 -11.09 -7.83
N GLY A 222 -14.72 -11.96 -8.72
CA GLY A 222 -13.87 -12.89 -9.44
C GLY A 222 -13.41 -12.34 -10.80
N ARG A 223 -12.14 -12.50 -11.14
CA ARG A 223 -11.56 -12.26 -12.47
C ARG A 223 -10.76 -13.47 -12.93
N GLN A 224 -10.52 -13.57 -14.24
CA GLN A 224 -9.72 -14.65 -14.82
C GLN A 224 -8.80 -14.05 -15.89
N GLY A 225 -7.50 -14.28 -15.79
CA GLY A 225 -6.53 -13.69 -16.72
C GLY A 225 -5.17 -13.46 -16.09
N ASN A 226 -4.37 -12.59 -16.69
CA ASN A 226 -3.11 -12.17 -16.09
C ASN A 226 -3.39 -11.34 -14.82
N VAL A 227 -2.79 -11.73 -13.69
CA VAL A 227 -3.07 -11.12 -12.37
C VAL A 227 -2.87 -9.62 -12.37
N VAL A 228 -1.78 -9.11 -12.95
CA VAL A 228 -1.49 -7.67 -12.96
C VAL A 228 -2.49 -6.93 -13.86
N GLU A 229 -2.72 -7.45 -15.06
CA GLU A 229 -3.63 -6.83 -16.03
C GLU A 229 -5.07 -6.75 -15.49
N GLU A 230 -5.57 -7.83 -14.88
CA GLU A 230 -6.91 -7.89 -14.32
C GLU A 230 -7.08 -6.99 -13.08
N ILE A 231 -6.07 -6.89 -12.21
CA ILE A 231 -6.11 -5.95 -11.07
C ILE A 231 -6.14 -4.51 -11.58
N LEU A 232 -5.31 -4.17 -12.58
CA LEU A 232 -5.32 -2.84 -13.18
C LEU A 232 -6.66 -2.53 -13.85
N ALA A 233 -7.22 -3.47 -14.61
CA ALA A 233 -8.51 -3.33 -15.28
C ALA A 233 -9.65 -3.14 -14.28
N GLU A 234 -9.76 -4.01 -13.27
CA GLU A 234 -10.76 -3.87 -12.21
C GLU A 234 -10.62 -2.55 -11.47
N THR A 235 -9.38 -2.10 -11.20
CA THR A 235 -9.18 -0.82 -10.51
C THR A 235 -9.72 0.37 -11.31
N GLN A 236 -9.51 0.35 -12.64
CA GLN A 236 -10.01 1.39 -13.54
C GLN A 236 -11.54 1.34 -13.69
N GLU A 237 -12.13 0.15 -13.80
CA GLU A 237 -13.58 -0.03 -13.93
C GLU A 237 -14.32 0.32 -12.64
N GLY A 238 -13.78 -0.13 -11.51
CA GLY A 238 -14.44 -0.12 -10.22
C GLY A 238 -14.31 1.20 -9.45
N LYS A 239 -13.53 2.18 -9.92
CA LYS A 239 -13.36 3.49 -9.24
C LYS A 239 -13.08 3.35 -7.74
N TYR A 240 -12.15 2.48 -7.37
CA TYR A 240 -11.75 2.32 -5.98
C TYR A 240 -10.93 3.52 -5.52
N ASP A 241 -11.02 3.83 -4.23
CA ASP A 241 -10.28 4.93 -3.60
C ASP A 241 -8.97 4.42 -2.98
N LEU A 242 -8.95 3.16 -2.56
CA LEU A 242 -7.79 2.46 -2.01
C LEU A 242 -7.73 1.01 -2.50
N LEU A 243 -6.54 0.59 -2.92
CA LEU A 243 -6.22 -0.80 -3.18
C LEU A 243 -5.41 -1.36 -2.01
N CYS A 244 -5.77 -2.54 -1.51
CA CYS A 244 -5.05 -3.25 -0.47
C CYS A 244 -4.51 -4.58 -1.03
N MET A 245 -3.22 -4.85 -0.80
CA MET A 245 -2.53 -6.05 -1.28
C MET A 245 -1.55 -6.57 -0.23
N GLY A 246 -1.46 -7.89 -0.11
CA GLY A 246 -0.37 -8.52 0.65
C GLY A 246 1.00 -8.12 0.11
N SER A 247 2.02 -8.09 0.98
CA SER A 247 3.39 -7.84 0.54
C SER A 247 4.01 -9.10 -0.07
N SER A 248 4.69 -8.94 -1.20
CA SER A 248 5.51 -9.99 -1.82
C SER A 248 6.68 -10.43 -0.95
N TYR A 249 7.02 -9.67 0.10
CA TYR A 249 8.09 -9.98 1.06
C TYR A 249 7.57 -10.73 2.30
N SER A 250 6.29 -11.15 2.30
CA SER A 250 5.73 -12.06 3.31
C SER A 250 6.18 -13.52 3.12
N VAL A 251 6.77 -13.83 1.97
CA VAL A 251 7.35 -15.15 1.68
C VAL A 251 8.76 -15.24 2.27
N HIS A 252 8.97 -16.17 3.20
CA HIS A 252 10.29 -16.49 3.77
C HIS A 252 10.98 -17.66 3.01
N SER A 253 10.52 -17.98 1.80
CA SER A 253 10.94 -19.15 1.02
C SER A 253 11.58 -18.75 -0.31
N LEU A 254 12.27 -19.70 -0.96
CA LEU A 254 12.89 -19.54 -2.30
C LEU A 254 11.91 -19.01 -3.37
N ARG A 255 10.59 -19.05 -3.14
CA ARG A 255 9.59 -18.43 -4.02
C ARG A 255 9.69 -16.91 -4.12
N GLN A 256 10.31 -16.23 -3.15
CA GLN A 256 10.60 -14.79 -3.24
C GLN A 256 11.40 -14.44 -4.49
N MET A 257 12.28 -15.35 -4.92
CA MET A 257 13.19 -15.13 -6.05
C MET A 257 12.54 -15.39 -7.41
N TYR A 258 11.39 -16.06 -7.48
CA TYR A 258 10.76 -16.49 -8.74
C TYR A 258 9.33 -15.97 -8.94
N SER A 259 8.65 -15.50 -7.89
CA SER A 259 7.33 -14.90 -8.03
C SER A 259 7.46 -13.44 -8.47
N PRO A 260 6.81 -13.01 -9.57
CA PRO A 260 6.71 -11.60 -9.90
C PRO A 260 6.20 -10.81 -8.69
N ASN A 261 6.83 -9.67 -8.39
CA ASN A 261 6.36 -8.78 -7.33
C ASN A 261 5.15 -7.99 -7.85
N VAL A 262 3.97 -8.63 -7.80
CA VAL A 262 2.70 -8.07 -8.26
C VAL A 262 2.45 -6.71 -7.60
N THR A 263 2.64 -6.59 -6.28
CA THR A 263 2.43 -5.34 -5.55
C THR A 263 3.30 -4.20 -6.08
N ALA A 264 4.60 -4.45 -6.31
CA ALA A 264 5.50 -3.44 -6.86
C ALA A 264 5.22 -3.11 -8.34
N GLU A 265 4.72 -4.07 -9.11
CA GLU A 265 4.29 -3.84 -10.49
C GLU A 265 3.03 -3.00 -10.55
N ILE A 266 2.04 -3.29 -9.70
CA ILE A 266 0.82 -2.51 -9.56
C ILE A 266 1.13 -1.08 -9.13
N ILE A 267 1.93 -0.90 -8.07
CA ILE A 267 2.32 0.43 -7.58
C ILE A 267 3.07 1.23 -8.65
N GLY A 268 3.89 0.56 -9.47
CA GLY A 268 4.62 1.22 -10.56
C GLY A 268 3.76 1.68 -11.73
N ASN A 269 2.53 1.16 -11.87
CA ASN A 269 1.66 1.39 -13.03
C ASN A 269 0.31 2.04 -12.66
N MET A 270 0.13 2.47 -11.41
CA MET A 270 -1.15 2.97 -10.91
C MET A 270 -1.00 4.29 -10.15
N ASP A 271 -1.95 5.20 -10.36
CA ASP A 271 -2.05 6.49 -9.67
C ASP A 271 -3.00 6.46 -8.45
N HIS A 272 -3.34 5.28 -7.93
CA HIS A 272 -4.22 5.14 -6.77
C HIS A 272 -3.42 4.89 -5.50
N PRO A 273 -3.96 5.26 -4.32
CA PRO A 273 -3.43 4.79 -3.06
C PRO A 273 -3.37 3.27 -2.99
N VAL A 274 -2.23 2.73 -2.55
CA VAL A 274 -2.02 1.29 -2.34
C VAL A 274 -1.52 1.05 -0.92
N LEU A 275 -2.28 0.26 -0.15
CA LEU A 275 -1.89 -0.25 1.15
C LEU A 275 -1.28 -1.64 0.99
N THR A 276 -0.11 -1.84 1.59
CA THR A 276 0.51 -3.16 1.67
C THR A 276 1.12 -3.39 3.06
N ALA A 277 1.02 -4.61 3.55
CA ALA A 277 1.61 -5.02 4.82
C ALA A 277 2.30 -6.37 4.65
N ARG A 278 3.39 -6.57 5.39
CA ARG A 278 4.03 -7.87 5.50
C ARG A 278 3.27 -8.73 6.49
N TYR A 279 3.06 -9.99 6.14
CA TYR A 279 2.64 -10.98 7.09
C TYR A 279 3.86 -11.58 7.78
N GLU A 280 3.97 -11.38 9.09
CA GLU A 280 4.94 -12.08 9.93
C GLU A 280 4.21 -13.18 10.71
N THR A 281 4.58 -14.44 10.48
CA THR A 281 4.15 -15.55 11.34
C THR A 281 4.80 -15.34 12.71
N LYS A 282 4.00 -15.00 13.72
CA LYS A 282 4.45 -14.98 15.12
C LYS A 282 4.83 -16.38 15.61
#